data_AF-A0A6A6UG06-F1
#
_entry.id   AF-A0A6A6UG06-F1
#
_cell.length_a   1.000
_cell.length_b   1.000
_cell.length_c   1.000
_cell.angle_alpha   90.00
_cell.angle_beta   90.00
_cell.angle_gamma   90.00
#
_symmetry.space_group_name_H-M   'P 1'
#
loop_
_entity.id
_entity.type
_entity.pdbx_description
1 polymer ?
#
loop_
_entity_poly.entity_id
_entity_poly.type
_entity_poly.pdbx_seq_one_letter_code
_entity_poly.pdbx_strand_id
1 'polypeptide(L)'
;MGYRALAVAILAISFFTFVAFFGRLPGLRRTPIGLLHRVIWVYIPNGLRGVDKSISGGRISRSFQRGYQKLLFEKHPIVLIFFLSLITACAGLFLPAAWQYLPIYHKLGIVVLLPLPYIFTRLCNITNASSPHIVNHTNVINNLTQYPYDYKLFHPNNICRTCDLPKPARSKHCSLCRACVARADHHCIWVNNCLGRGNYKYFLSLLLSTSILLAYGAYLAYVTLKPQVAENIRQYPEWHVLEYANRTDYTGRMLCFGEWVLDVLATAFMLGGVSLGGVGFLAFLTAPLPAGLLSYHVYLIWAGMTTNESGKWGDWKEDMADGLCFITDFDTRDSWSYPSLDNNHYHPDVWKAGGWPKRSGQFLVLTGDGQHPRNLQQSIKDVVGDAEWRRVWNLKEVENVYDLGWWENAKDLLTN
;
A
#
# COMPACT_ATOMS: atom_id res chain seq x y z
N MET A 1 -26.12 -19.05 -20.34
CA MET A 1 -25.88 -17.63 -20.71
C MET A 1 -24.83 -17.60 -21.81
N GLY A 2 -25.14 -17.06 -22.99
CA GLY A 2 -24.24 -17.14 -24.16
C GLY A 2 -23.04 -16.16 -24.08
N TYR A 3 -21.95 -16.50 -24.78
CA TYR A 3 -20.69 -15.73 -24.84
C TYR A 3 -20.89 -14.24 -25.19
N ARG A 4 -21.91 -13.90 -25.99
CA ARG A 4 -22.26 -12.51 -26.31
C ARG A 4 -22.68 -11.71 -25.07
N ALA A 5 -23.49 -12.30 -24.20
CA ALA A 5 -23.94 -11.63 -22.97
C ALA A 5 -22.77 -11.42 -22.00
N LEU A 6 -21.86 -12.39 -21.91
CA LEU A 6 -20.64 -12.28 -21.12
C LEU A 6 -19.70 -11.20 -21.67
N ALA A 7 -19.47 -11.16 -22.98
CA ALA A 7 -18.63 -10.14 -23.61
C ALA A 7 -19.21 -8.72 -23.43
N VAL A 8 -20.53 -8.57 -23.59
CA VAL A 8 -21.22 -7.29 -23.34
C VAL A 8 -21.08 -6.90 -21.87
N ALA A 9 -21.24 -7.83 -20.93
CA ALA A 9 -21.08 -7.55 -19.51
C ALA A 9 -19.64 -7.12 -19.17
N ILE A 10 -18.63 -7.81 -19.70
CA ILE A 10 -17.22 -7.44 -19.51
C ILE A 10 -16.96 -6.04 -20.06
N LEU A 11 -17.35 -5.77 -21.31
CA LEU A 11 -17.15 -4.46 -21.93
C LEU A 11 -17.88 -3.35 -21.18
N ALA A 12 -19.11 -3.60 -20.72
CA ALA A 12 -19.88 -2.64 -19.92
C ALA A 12 -19.22 -2.35 -18.58
N ILE A 13 -18.76 -3.38 -17.85
CA ILE A 13 -18.05 -3.23 -16.57
C ILE A 13 -16.72 -2.51 -16.78
N SER A 14 -15.94 -2.89 -17.79
CA SER A 14 -14.66 -2.24 -18.13
C SER A 14 -14.87 -0.78 -18.51
N PHE A 15 -15.87 -0.46 -19.32
CA PHE A 15 -16.21 0.91 -19.70
C PHE A 15 -16.67 1.73 -18.48
N PHE A 16 -17.54 1.17 -17.64
CA PHE A 16 -17.97 1.83 -16.41
C PHE A 16 -16.78 2.12 -15.48
N THR A 17 -15.91 1.12 -15.28
CA THR A 17 -14.69 1.26 -14.49
C THR A 17 -13.78 2.35 -15.07
N PHE A 18 -13.58 2.36 -16.39
CA PHE A 18 -12.80 3.39 -17.06
C PHE A 18 -13.37 4.79 -16.83
N VAL A 19 -14.67 4.98 -17.05
CA VAL A 19 -15.35 6.26 -16.82
C VAL A 19 -15.22 6.68 -15.36
N ALA A 20 -15.44 5.75 -14.42
CA ALA A 20 -15.42 6.02 -12.99
C ALA A 20 -14.04 6.48 -12.49
N PHE A 21 -12.94 5.89 -13.00
CA PHE A 21 -11.57 6.22 -12.55
C PHE A 21 -10.90 7.34 -13.37
N PHE A 22 -11.06 7.32 -14.69
CA PHE A 22 -10.32 8.21 -15.61
C PHE A 22 -11.14 9.40 -16.11
N GLY A 23 -12.46 9.42 -15.93
CA GLY A 23 -13.31 10.52 -16.39
C GLY A 23 -13.03 11.88 -15.72
N ARG A 24 -12.27 11.89 -14.62
CA ARG A 24 -11.79 13.12 -13.95
C ARG A 24 -10.53 13.74 -14.57
N LEU A 25 -9.86 13.05 -15.50
CA LEU A 25 -8.61 13.54 -16.10
C LEU A 25 -8.86 14.86 -16.87
N PRO A 26 -7.91 15.83 -16.83
CA PRO A 26 -8.09 17.14 -17.45
C PRO A 26 -8.50 17.08 -18.94
N GLY A 27 -7.90 16.17 -19.71
CA GLY A 27 -8.23 15.98 -21.14
C GLY A 27 -9.61 15.38 -21.42
N LEU A 28 -10.22 14.68 -20.46
CA LEU A 28 -11.53 14.03 -20.61
C LEU A 28 -12.68 14.83 -19.98
N ARG A 29 -12.37 15.92 -19.26
CA ARG A 29 -13.33 16.65 -18.44
C ARG A 29 -14.47 17.29 -19.25
N ARG A 30 -14.20 17.73 -20.48
CA ARG A 30 -15.17 18.36 -21.39
C ARG A 30 -15.78 17.39 -22.41
N THR A 31 -15.53 16.08 -22.26
CA THR A 31 -16.05 15.06 -23.19
C THR A 31 -17.28 14.36 -22.58
N PRO A 32 -18.00 13.52 -23.35
CA PRO A 32 -19.09 12.70 -22.82
C PRO A 32 -18.64 11.79 -21.67
N ILE A 33 -17.38 11.36 -21.65
CA ILE A 33 -16.80 10.56 -20.55
C ILE A 33 -16.78 11.39 -19.25
N GLY A 34 -16.33 12.64 -19.32
CA GLY A 34 -16.37 13.57 -18.18
C GLY A 34 -17.80 13.91 -17.73
N LEU A 35 -18.78 13.93 -18.63
CA LEU A 35 -20.20 14.04 -18.27
C LEU A 35 -20.67 12.79 -17.52
N LEU A 36 -20.43 11.59 -18.05
CA LEU A 36 -20.82 10.32 -17.40
C LEU A 36 -20.18 10.18 -16.01
N HIS A 37 -18.91 10.55 -15.85
CA HIS A 37 -18.26 10.60 -14.54
C HIS A 37 -19.01 11.52 -13.56
N ARG A 38 -19.44 12.72 -14.01
CA ARG A 38 -20.26 13.62 -13.18
C ARG A 38 -21.64 13.04 -12.87
N VAL A 39 -22.25 12.32 -13.81
CA VAL A 39 -23.51 11.60 -13.55
C VAL A 39 -23.32 10.57 -12.44
N ILE A 40 -22.28 9.75 -12.53
CA ILE A 40 -21.99 8.69 -11.55
C ILE A 40 -21.66 9.27 -10.16
N TRP A 41 -20.78 10.26 -10.09
CA TRP A 41 -20.22 10.70 -8.81
C TRP A 41 -20.87 11.95 -8.21
N VAL A 42 -21.66 12.70 -8.99
CA VAL A 42 -22.30 13.94 -8.52
C VAL A 42 -23.82 13.83 -8.63
N TYR A 43 -24.36 13.60 -9.82
CA TYR A 43 -25.81 13.70 -10.02
C TYR A 43 -26.58 12.52 -9.42
N ILE A 44 -26.13 11.28 -9.60
CA ILE A 44 -26.78 10.09 -9.01
C ILE A 44 -26.77 10.17 -7.47
N PRO A 45 -25.64 10.40 -6.78
CA PRO A 45 -25.63 10.51 -5.32
C PRO A 45 -26.51 11.66 -4.79
N ASN A 46 -26.52 12.81 -5.48
CA ASN A 46 -27.38 13.93 -5.09
C ASN A 46 -28.88 13.62 -5.32
N GLY A 47 -29.21 12.93 -6.41
CA GLY A 47 -30.56 12.44 -6.68
C GLY A 47 -31.03 11.45 -5.60
N LEU A 48 -30.20 10.45 -5.26
CA LEU A 48 -30.48 9.50 -4.19
C LEU A 48 -30.67 10.20 -2.83
N ARG A 49 -29.85 11.22 -2.51
CA ARG A 49 -30.04 12.04 -1.31
C ARG A 49 -31.34 12.84 -1.33
N GLY A 50 -31.78 13.33 -2.49
CA GLY A 50 -33.06 14.00 -2.66
C GLY A 50 -34.25 13.08 -2.44
N VAL A 51 -34.19 11.86 -2.99
CA VAL A 51 -35.19 10.80 -2.76
C VAL A 51 -35.24 10.43 -1.29
N ASP A 52 -34.09 10.20 -0.66
CA ASP A 52 -34.00 9.90 0.77
C ASP A 52 -34.51 11.04 1.67
N LYS A 53 -34.25 12.30 1.29
CA LYS A 53 -34.82 13.46 1.98
C LYS A 53 -36.35 13.46 1.92
N SER A 54 -36.91 13.04 0.80
CA SER A 54 -38.37 12.99 0.58
C SER A 54 -39.03 11.81 1.29
N ILE A 55 -38.40 10.63 1.32
CA ILE A 55 -38.97 9.40 1.88
C ILE A 55 -38.68 9.24 3.38
N SER A 56 -37.45 9.52 3.82
CA SER A 56 -37.01 9.24 5.19
C SER A 56 -36.58 10.49 5.98
N GLY A 57 -36.70 11.67 5.39
CA GLY A 57 -36.17 12.91 5.96
C GLY A 57 -34.63 12.94 6.00
N GLY A 58 -33.95 12.17 5.14
CA GLY A 58 -32.49 12.13 5.04
C GLY A 58 -31.83 11.15 6.02
N ARG A 59 -32.59 10.25 6.66
CA ARG A 59 -32.05 9.31 7.66
C ARG A 59 -31.16 8.25 7.01
N ILE A 60 -31.50 7.74 5.82
CA ILE A 60 -30.72 6.70 5.15
C ILE A 60 -29.35 7.24 4.74
N SER A 61 -29.31 8.40 4.10
CA SER A 61 -28.07 9.06 3.66
C SER A 61 -27.18 9.41 4.85
N ARG A 62 -27.74 9.90 5.95
CA ARG A 62 -26.97 10.16 7.18
C ARG A 62 -26.44 8.86 7.80
N SER A 63 -27.25 7.80 7.83
CA SER A 63 -26.81 6.49 8.33
C SER A 63 -25.70 5.90 7.47
N PHE A 64 -25.86 5.93 6.15
CA PHE A 64 -24.85 5.50 5.19
C PHE A 64 -23.56 6.32 5.33
N GLN A 65 -23.64 7.64 5.43
CA GLN A 65 -22.48 8.51 5.60
C GLN A 65 -21.74 8.23 6.92
N ARG A 66 -22.47 8.01 8.03
CA ARG A 66 -21.89 7.61 9.32
C ARG A 66 -21.23 6.24 9.23
N GLY A 67 -21.89 5.26 8.59
CA GLY A 67 -21.35 3.92 8.36
C GLY A 67 -20.08 3.96 7.52
N TYR A 68 -20.08 4.74 6.44
CA TYR A 68 -18.93 4.99 5.57
C TYR A 68 -17.77 5.66 6.32
N GLN A 69 -18.07 6.70 7.11
CA GLN A 69 -17.07 7.37 7.95
C GLN A 69 -16.46 6.40 8.96
N LYS A 70 -17.28 5.62 9.65
CA LYS A 70 -16.83 4.61 10.62
C LYS A 70 -16.03 3.48 9.96
N LEU A 71 -16.41 3.07 8.76
CA LEU A 71 -15.74 1.96 8.06
C LEU A 71 -14.38 2.36 7.48
N LEU A 72 -14.27 3.56 6.90
CA LEU A 72 -13.07 3.98 6.17
C LEU A 72 -12.17 4.96 6.94
N PHE A 73 -12.71 5.68 7.93
CA PHE A 73 -12.00 6.75 8.64
C PHE A 73 -11.95 6.56 10.16
N GLU A 74 -12.33 5.37 10.65
CA GLU A 74 -12.10 4.96 12.04
C GLU A 74 -11.37 3.61 12.07
N LYS A 75 -10.68 3.33 13.19
CA LYS A 75 -10.00 2.06 13.40
C LYS A 75 -11.02 0.99 13.78
N HIS A 76 -11.31 0.04 12.88
CA HIS A 76 -12.23 -1.08 13.13
C HIS A 76 -11.73 -2.38 12.46
N PRO A 77 -11.87 -3.56 13.09
CA PRO A 77 -11.42 -4.83 12.53
C PRO A 77 -12.25 -5.37 11.34
N ILE A 78 -13.21 -4.66 10.75
CA ILE A 78 -14.11 -5.27 9.73
C ILE A 78 -13.34 -5.68 8.48
N VAL A 79 -12.48 -4.80 7.97
CA VAL A 79 -11.67 -5.08 6.78
C VAL A 79 -10.69 -6.23 7.03
N LEU A 80 -10.09 -6.26 8.23
CA LEU A 80 -9.23 -7.34 8.68
C LEU A 80 -10.00 -8.69 8.77
N ILE A 81 -11.17 -8.70 9.40
CA ILE A 81 -12.02 -9.90 9.50
C ILE A 81 -12.44 -10.36 8.11
N PHE A 82 -12.85 -9.44 7.24
CA PHE A 82 -13.18 -9.73 5.85
C PHE A 82 -12.00 -10.40 5.13
N PHE A 83 -10.80 -9.83 5.22
CA PHE A 83 -9.59 -10.40 4.62
C PHE A 83 -9.28 -11.81 5.11
N LEU A 84 -9.29 -12.03 6.43
CA LEU A 84 -9.02 -13.36 7.01
C LEU A 84 -10.14 -14.35 6.66
N SER A 85 -11.40 -13.91 6.66
CA SER A 85 -12.53 -14.75 6.29
C SER A 85 -12.48 -15.16 4.82
N LEU A 86 -11.97 -14.28 3.94
CA LEU A 86 -11.79 -14.58 2.52
C LEU A 86 -10.74 -15.68 2.33
N ILE A 87 -9.60 -15.60 3.01
CA ILE A 87 -8.57 -16.65 2.96
C ILE A 87 -9.14 -17.97 3.48
N THR A 88 -9.83 -17.96 4.62
CA THR A 88 -10.45 -19.17 5.20
C THR A 88 -11.50 -19.77 4.29
N ALA A 89 -12.39 -18.96 3.71
CA ALA A 89 -13.44 -19.42 2.81
C ALA A 89 -12.84 -20.02 1.53
N CYS A 90 -11.86 -19.35 0.92
CA CYS A 90 -11.15 -19.87 -0.25
C CYS A 90 -10.47 -21.21 0.06
N ALA A 91 -9.76 -21.33 1.19
CA ALA A 91 -9.14 -22.59 1.60
C ALA A 91 -10.18 -23.68 1.89
N GLY A 92 -11.28 -23.33 2.57
CA GLY A 92 -12.38 -24.25 2.90
C GLY A 92 -13.14 -24.76 1.69
N LEU A 93 -13.23 -23.98 0.61
CA LEU A 93 -13.78 -24.41 -0.67
C LEU A 93 -12.77 -25.24 -1.46
N PHE A 94 -11.53 -24.75 -1.59
CA PHE A 94 -10.53 -25.32 -2.47
C PHE A 94 -9.97 -26.65 -1.97
N LEU A 95 -9.60 -26.73 -0.68
CA LEU A 95 -8.89 -27.89 -0.15
C LEU A 95 -9.71 -29.18 -0.24
N PRO A 96 -10.99 -29.24 0.17
CA PRO A 96 -11.78 -30.47 0.03
C PRO A 96 -11.89 -30.96 -1.42
N ALA A 97 -12.00 -30.03 -2.38
CA ALA A 97 -12.08 -30.37 -3.80
C ALA A 97 -10.74 -30.86 -4.37
N ALA A 98 -9.62 -30.29 -3.93
CA ALA A 98 -8.30 -30.62 -4.44
C ALA A 98 -7.62 -31.80 -3.70
N TRP A 99 -7.97 -32.06 -2.43
CA TRP A 99 -7.16 -32.87 -1.51
C TRP A 99 -6.83 -34.28 -2.01
N GLN A 100 -7.80 -34.96 -2.64
CA GLN A 100 -7.62 -36.31 -3.15
C GLN A 100 -6.65 -36.39 -4.34
N TYR A 101 -6.55 -35.31 -5.12
CA TYR A 101 -5.68 -35.24 -6.29
C TYR A 101 -4.26 -34.79 -5.95
N LEU A 102 -4.03 -34.28 -4.73
CA LEU A 102 -2.75 -33.73 -4.33
C LEU A 102 -1.81 -34.80 -3.74
N PRO A 103 -0.57 -34.91 -4.23
CA PRO A 103 0.47 -35.72 -3.61
C PRO A 103 0.89 -35.15 -2.24
N ILE A 104 1.55 -35.98 -1.43
CA ILE A 104 1.87 -35.66 -0.02
C ILE A 104 2.72 -34.39 0.16
N TYR A 105 3.65 -34.12 -0.75
CA TYR A 105 4.50 -32.92 -0.65
C TYR A 105 3.70 -31.61 -0.82
N HIS A 106 2.65 -31.62 -1.66
CA HIS A 106 1.74 -30.48 -1.77
C HIS A 106 0.91 -30.29 -0.50
N LYS A 107 0.45 -31.40 0.10
CA LYS A 107 -0.27 -31.37 1.39
C LYS A 107 0.60 -30.78 2.51
N LEU A 108 1.86 -31.21 2.61
CA LEU A 108 2.83 -30.65 3.56
C LEU A 108 3.10 -29.17 3.29
N GLY A 109 3.27 -28.78 2.02
CA GLY A 109 3.43 -27.38 1.63
C GLY A 109 2.24 -26.50 2.06
N ILE A 110 1.01 -26.99 1.88
CA ILE A 110 -0.21 -26.29 2.33
C ILE A 110 -0.21 -26.07 3.84
N VAL A 111 0.13 -27.09 4.63
CA VAL A 111 0.17 -27.00 6.10
C VAL A 111 1.16 -25.93 6.56
N VAL A 112 2.26 -25.74 5.84
CA VAL A 112 3.26 -24.70 6.14
C VAL A 112 2.83 -23.33 5.66
N LEU A 113 2.34 -23.21 4.42
CA LEU A 113 2.11 -21.91 3.77
C LEU A 113 0.80 -21.25 4.20
N LEU A 114 -0.27 -22.02 4.40
CA LEU A 114 -1.60 -21.47 4.68
C LEU A 114 -1.67 -20.67 6.00
N PRO A 115 -0.99 -21.07 7.10
CA PRO A 115 -0.99 -20.28 8.33
C PRO A 115 -0.19 -18.97 8.26
N LEU A 116 0.77 -18.82 7.35
CA LEU A 116 1.72 -17.70 7.36
C LEU A 116 1.04 -16.32 7.23
N PRO A 117 0.07 -16.08 6.32
CA PRO A 117 -0.61 -14.79 6.27
C PRO A 117 -1.35 -14.46 7.56
N TYR A 118 -1.93 -15.44 8.26
CA TYR A 118 -2.58 -15.22 9.56
C TYR A 118 -1.56 -14.81 10.63
N ILE A 119 -0.44 -15.53 10.70
CA ILE A 119 0.65 -15.26 11.64
C ILE A 119 1.21 -13.85 11.42
N PHE A 120 1.57 -13.50 10.18
CA PHE A 120 2.15 -12.18 9.90
C PHE A 120 1.14 -11.04 10.05
N THR A 121 -0.14 -11.28 9.72
CA THR A 121 -1.22 -10.31 10.01
C THR A 121 -1.33 -10.06 11.51
N ARG A 122 -1.29 -11.12 12.33
CA ARG A 122 -1.29 -11.01 13.78
C ARG A 122 -0.08 -10.24 14.29
N LEU A 123 1.12 -10.54 13.79
CA LEU A 123 2.36 -9.85 14.17
C LEU A 123 2.35 -8.35 13.79
N CYS A 124 1.74 -7.98 12.66
CA CYS A 124 1.54 -6.57 12.30
C CYS A 124 0.55 -5.87 13.24
N ASN A 125 -0.50 -6.58 13.66
CA ASN A 125 -1.59 -6.03 14.46
C ASN A 125 -1.25 -5.91 15.95
N ILE A 126 -0.33 -6.72 16.48
CA ILE A 126 0.09 -6.66 17.89
C ILE A 126 0.59 -5.25 18.21
N THR A 127 -0.14 -4.59 19.10
CA THR A 127 0.21 -3.30 19.68
C THR A 127 0.09 -3.42 21.19
N ASN A 128 1.14 -3.05 21.89
CA ASN A 128 1.23 -3.00 23.35
C ASN A 128 2.06 -1.78 23.77
N ALA A 129 2.14 -1.50 25.07
CA ALA A 129 2.87 -0.33 25.58
C ALA A 129 4.36 -0.33 25.19
N SER A 130 4.95 -1.51 24.95
CA SER A 130 6.33 -1.70 24.54
C SER A 130 6.53 -1.70 23.01
N SER A 131 5.48 -1.45 22.23
CA SER A 131 5.57 -1.50 20.77
C SER A 131 6.42 -0.35 20.24
N PRO A 132 7.53 -0.63 19.56
CA PRO A 132 8.52 0.40 19.18
C PRO A 132 7.97 1.39 18.14
N HIS A 133 6.98 0.99 17.33
CA HIS A 133 6.32 1.91 16.41
C HIS A 133 5.43 2.94 17.10
N ILE A 134 4.94 2.71 18.33
CA ILE A 134 4.07 3.66 19.04
C ILE A 134 4.92 4.54 19.96
N VAL A 135 4.94 5.84 19.69
CA VAL A 135 5.66 6.82 20.50
C VAL A 135 4.78 7.25 21.68
N ASN A 136 5.35 7.18 22.88
CA ASN A 136 4.72 7.58 24.14
C ASN A 136 5.76 8.25 25.05
N HIS A 137 5.34 8.77 26.21
CA HIS A 137 6.24 9.47 27.14
C HIS A 137 7.39 8.61 27.68
N THR A 138 7.25 7.27 27.72
CA THR A 138 8.31 6.39 28.24
C THR A 138 9.39 6.07 27.21
N ASN A 139 9.06 6.09 25.92
CA ASN A 139 9.98 5.74 24.84
C ASN A 139 10.34 6.90 23.90
N VAL A 140 9.81 8.11 24.12
CA VAL A 140 10.03 9.26 23.23
C VAL A 140 11.51 9.61 23.07
N ILE A 141 12.27 9.61 24.17
CA ILE A 141 13.70 9.89 24.17
C ILE A 141 14.45 8.87 23.31
N ASN A 142 14.17 7.58 23.50
CA ASN A 142 14.77 6.53 22.69
C ASN A 142 14.37 6.62 21.21
N ASN A 143 13.23 7.19 20.86
CA ASN A 143 12.84 7.39 19.46
C ASN A 143 13.48 8.63 18.84
N LEU A 144 13.70 9.70 19.62
CA LEU A 144 14.34 10.94 19.17
C LEU A 144 15.78 10.73 18.70
N THR A 145 16.49 9.76 19.27
CA THR A 145 17.91 9.51 18.96
C THR A 145 18.17 8.66 17.72
N GLN A 146 17.13 8.06 17.14
CA GLN A 146 17.28 6.94 16.19
C GLN A 146 17.58 7.39 14.78
N TYR A 147 17.02 8.52 14.40
CA TYR A 147 17.17 9.09 13.07
C TYR A 147 17.47 10.58 13.23
N PRO A 148 18.47 11.12 12.52
CA PRO A 148 18.73 12.55 12.52
C PRO A 148 17.58 13.31 11.84
N TYR A 149 17.40 14.57 12.19
CA TYR A 149 16.53 15.47 11.42
C TYR A 149 17.24 15.87 10.13
N ASP A 150 16.50 15.90 9.02
CA ASP A 150 17.06 16.15 7.69
C ASP A 150 16.95 17.62 7.26
N TYR A 151 16.22 18.44 8.01
CA TYR A 151 15.87 19.84 7.68
C TYR A 151 15.23 20.02 6.30
N LYS A 152 14.57 18.97 5.80
CA LYS A 152 13.83 18.95 4.53
C LYS A 152 12.41 18.46 4.78
N LEU A 153 12.28 17.24 5.30
CA LEU A 153 10.99 16.64 5.65
C LEU A 153 10.70 16.68 7.15
N PHE A 154 11.75 16.70 7.96
CA PHE A 154 11.71 16.60 9.41
C PHE A 154 12.67 17.63 10.01
N HIS A 155 12.10 18.55 10.78
CA HIS A 155 12.85 19.55 11.53
C HIS A 155 12.78 19.23 13.03
N PRO A 156 13.81 19.60 13.81
CA PRO A 156 13.74 19.53 15.27
C PRO A 156 12.60 20.43 15.78
N ASN A 157 12.36 20.44 17.09
CA ASN A 157 11.41 21.36 17.73
C ASN A 157 9.92 21.14 17.44
N ASN A 158 9.58 20.15 16.62
CA ASN A 158 8.19 19.89 16.27
C ASN A 158 7.50 19.06 17.35
N ILE A 159 6.45 19.62 17.96
CA ILE A 159 5.62 18.92 18.95
C ILE A 159 4.32 18.45 18.29
N CYS A 160 3.91 17.22 18.59
CA CYS A 160 2.59 16.73 18.24
C CYS A 160 1.56 17.33 19.20
N ARG A 161 0.72 18.25 18.71
CA ARG A 161 -0.33 18.90 19.52
C ARG A 161 -1.35 17.92 20.13
N THR A 162 -1.59 16.78 19.47
CA THR A 162 -2.58 15.79 19.93
C THR A 162 -2.02 14.88 21.01
N CYS A 163 -0.75 14.47 20.89
CA CYS A 163 -0.10 13.56 21.83
C CYS A 163 0.70 14.29 22.91
N ASP A 164 0.92 15.59 22.74
CA ASP A 164 1.81 16.43 23.56
C ASP A 164 3.21 15.82 23.73
N LEU A 165 3.78 15.39 22.60
CA LEU A 165 5.09 14.74 22.53
C LEU A 165 5.95 15.40 21.47
N PRO A 166 7.27 15.59 21.72
CA PRO A 166 8.23 15.87 20.68
C PRO A 166 8.13 14.82 19.58
N LYS A 167 8.12 15.24 18.31
CA LYS A 167 8.02 14.34 17.15
C LYS A 167 9.41 13.88 16.75
N PRO A 168 9.75 12.58 16.90
CA PRO A 168 10.98 12.04 16.32
C PRO A 168 11.04 12.27 14.81
N ALA A 169 12.25 12.35 14.26
CA ALA A 169 12.44 12.31 12.82
C ALA A 169 11.76 11.05 12.24
N ARG A 170 11.23 11.16 11.02
CA ARG A 170 10.46 10.08 10.36
C ARG A 170 9.16 9.68 11.05
N SER A 171 8.70 10.40 12.09
CA SER A 171 7.44 10.11 12.77
C SER A 171 6.23 10.86 12.18
N LYS A 172 5.02 10.29 12.40
CA LYS A 172 3.75 10.92 12.04
C LYS A 172 2.66 10.59 13.05
N HIS A 173 1.85 11.57 13.41
CA HIS A 173 0.63 11.31 14.17
C HIS A 173 -0.42 10.69 13.25
N CYS A 174 -0.92 9.51 13.62
CA CYS A 174 -2.04 8.87 12.95
C CYS A 174 -3.32 9.11 13.77
N SER A 175 -4.29 9.81 13.20
CA SER A 175 -5.59 10.06 13.82
C SER A 175 -6.40 8.77 14.06
N LEU A 176 -6.22 7.75 13.20
CA LEU A 176 -6.89 6.45 13.32
C LEU A 176 -6.36 5.66 14.53
N CYS A 177 -5.04 5.62 14.72
CA CYS A 177 -4.43 4.99 15.88
C CYS A 177 -4.39 5.89 17.12
N ARG A 178 -4.67 7.19 16.97
CA ARG A 178 -4.56 8.24 18.00
C ARG A 178 -3.20 8.25 18.69
N ALA A 179 -2.14 8.03 17.91
CA ALA A 179 -0.79 7.94 18.42
C ALA A 179 0.23 8.48 17.39
N CYS A 180 1.36 8.96 17.89
CA CYS A 180 2.54 9.18 17.06
C CYS A 180 3.18 7.84 16.71
N VAL A 181 3.46 7.64 15.43
CA VAL A 181 4.07 6.43 14.90
C VAL A 181 5.52 6.73 14.52
N ALA A 182 6.48 6.00 15.09
CA ALA A 182 7.90 6.10 14.78
C ALA A 182 8.22 5.44 13.42
N ARG A 183 9.08 6.08 12.61
CA ARG A 183 9.35 5.70 11.21
C ARG A 183 8.06 5.32 10.48
N ALA A 184 7.10 6.24 10.49
CA ALA A 184 5.75 5.96 10.01
C ALA A 184 5.78 5.67 8.51
N ASP A 185 5.24 4.51 8.13
CA ASP A 185 5.00 4.15 6.74
C ASP A 185 3.57 4.56 6.36
N HIS A 186 2.58 3.76 6.75
CA HIS A 186 1.17 4.12 6.56
C HIS A 186 0.27 3.45 7.59
N HIS A 187 -0.98 3.90 7.68
CA HIS A 187 -2.02 3.15 8.36
C HIS A 187 -2.59 2.10 7.41
N CYS A 188 -2.43 0.82 7.74
CA CYS A 188 -2.89 -0.27 6.90
C CYS A 188 -4.19 -0.84 7.45
N ILE A 189 -5.28 -0.62 6.72
CA ILE A 189 -6.62 -1.12 7.08
C ILE A 189 -6.69 -2.66 7.10
N TRP A 190 -5.85 -3.33 6.30
CA TRP A 190 -5.82 -4.79 6.18
C TRP A 190 -5.23 -5.50 7.40
N VAL A 191 -4.40 -4.79 8.18
CA VAL A 191 -3.87 -5.28 9.47
C VAL A 191 -4.44 -4.48 10.64
N ASN A 192 -5.36 -3.54 10.38
CA ASN A 192 -6.00 -2.66 11.35
C ASN A 192 -4.98 -1.99 12.31
N ASN A 193 -3.84 -1.56 11.78
CA ASN A 193 -2.77 -0.93 12.55
C ASN A 193 -1.88 -0.03 11.69
N CYS A 194 -1.11 0.86 12.33
CA CYS A 194 -0.04 1.58 11.65
C CYS A 194 1.18 0.71 11.47
N LEU A 195 1.78 0.83 10.30
CA LEU A 195 3.07 0.24 9.98
C LEU A 195 4.17 1.28 10.20
N GLY A 196 5.20 0.87 10.90
CA GLY A 196 6.38 1.68 11.18
C GLY A 196 7.46 0.84 11.82
N ARG A 197 8.25 1.45 12.70
CA ARG A 197 9.40 0.78 13.33
C ARG A 197 9.02 -0.52 14.06
N GLY A 198 9.71 -1.62 13.78
CA GLY A 198 9.59 -2.89 14.47
C GLY A 198 8.43 -3.79 14.03
N ASN A 199 7.41 -3.27 13.33
CA ASN A 199 6.36 -4.11 12.74
C ASN A 199 6.34 -4.12 11.20
N TYR A 200 7.05 -3.20 10.53
CA TYR A 200 7.11 -3.13 9.08
C TYR A 200 7.70 -4.40 8.44
N LYS A 201 8.68 -5.06 9.08
CA LYS A 201 9.21 -6.36 8.63
C LYS A 201 8.14 -7.45 8.54
N TYR A 202 7.19 -7.50 9.47
CA TYR A 202 6.10 -8.46 9.44
C TYR A 202 5.12 -8.15 8.30
N PHE A 203 4.97 -6.89 7.95
CA PHE A 203 4.16 -6.50 6.81
C PHE A 203 4.78 -6.95 5.48
N LEU A 204 6.10 -6.83 5.31
CA LEU A 204 6.79 -7.40 4.14
C LEU A 204 6.61 -8.93 4.08
N SER A 205 6.75 -9.61 5.22
CA SER A 205 6.50 -11.05 5.31
C SER A 205 5.05 -11.43 5.03
N LEU A 206 4.08 -10.59 5.41
CA LEU A 206 2.67 -10.76 5.06
C LEU A 206 2.47 -10.65 3.54
N LEU A 207 3.05 -9.64 2.89
CA LEU A 207 2.96 -9.49 1.44
C LEU A 207 3.61 -10.66 0.70
N LEU A 208 4.80 -11.09 1.14
CA LEU A 208 5.50 -12.23 0.57
C LEU A 208 4.71 -13.53 0.75
N SER A 209 4.30 -13.85 1.98
CA SER A 209 3.54 -15.08 2.25
C SER A 209 2.18 -15.11 1.52
N THR A 210 1.50 -13.97 1.42
CA THR A 210 0.24 -13.87 0.65
C THR A 210 0.48 -14.04 -0.84
N SER A 211 1.55 -13.44 -1.40
CA SER A 211 1.91 -13.60 -2.81
C SER A 211 2.22 -15.06 -3.14
N ILE A 212 3.01 -15.72 -2.27
CA ILE A 212 3.33 -17.15 -2.41
C ILE A 212 2.07 -17.99 -2.30
N LEU A 213 1.20 -17.74 -1.31
CA LEU A 213 -0.04 -18.50 -1.13
C LEU A 213 -0.96 -18.41 -2.35
N LEU A 214 -1.14 -17.21 -2.92
CA LEU A 214 -2.00 -17.01 -4.10
C LEU A 214 -1.39 -17.65 -5.34
N ALA A 215 -0.10 -17.44 -5.60
CA ALA A 215 0.58 -18.07 -6.73
C ALA A 215 0.59 -19.60 -6.62
N TYR A 216 0.83 -20.13 -5.41
CA TYR A 216 0.80 -21.56 -5.15
C TYR A 216 -0.61 -22.13 -5.27
N GLY A 217 -1.64 -21.44 -4.75
CA GLY A 217 -3.04 -21.85 -4.91
C GLY A 217 -3.46 -21.92 -6.38
N ALA A 218 -3.08 -20.93 -7.18
CA ALA A 218 -3.29 -20.95 -8.64
C ALA A 218 -2.56 -22.12 -9.31
N TYR A 219 -1.30 -22.36 -8.93
CA TYR A 219 -0.53 -23.50 -9.43
C TYR A 219 -1.16 -24.85 -9.05
N LEU A 220 -1.61 -25.00 -7.80
CA LEU A 220 -2.31 -26.20 -7.33
C LEU A 220 -3.59 -26.44 -8.12
N ALA A 221 -4.37 -25.38 -8.39
CA ALA A 221 -5.56 -25.48 -9.22
C ALA A 221 -5.21 -25.98 -10.64
N TYR A 222 -4.14 -25.44 -11.24
CA TYR A 222 -3.68 -25.85 -12.56
C TYR A 222 -3.26 -27.33 -12.60
N VAL A 223 -2.42 -27.79 -11.67
CA VAL A 223 -1.97 -29.20 -11.64
C VAL A 223 -3.10 -30.17 -11.31
N THR A 224 -4.10 -29.74 -10.54
CA THR A 224 -5.30 -30.54 -10.27
C THR A 224 -6.30 -30.52 -11.41
N LEU A 225 -6.36 -29.50 -12.26
CA LEU A 225 -7.30 -29.44 -13.38
C LEU A 225 -6.74 -30.09 -14.65
N LYS A 226 -5.44 -29.92 -14.93
CA LYS A 226 -4.82 -30.35 -16.20
C LYS A 226 -5.05 -31.83 -16.55
N PRO A 227 -4.81 -32.82 -15.66
CA PRO A 227 -5.02 -34.23 -16.01
C PRO A 227 -6.48 -34.53 -16.33
N GLN A 228 -7.41 -33.91 -15.61
CA GLN A 228 -8.83 -34.16 -15.73
C GLN A 228 -9.39 -33.50 -16.98
N VAL A 229 -8.84 -32.35 -17.39
CA VAL A 229 -9.15 -31.75 -18.70
C VAL A 229 -8.71 -32.69 -19.81
N ALA A 230 -7.48 -33.24 -19.71
CA ALA A 230 -6.99 -34.19 -20.70
C ALA A 230 -7.83 -35.47 -20.76
N GLU A 231 -8.31 -35.98 -19.63
CA GLU A 231 -9.17 -37.16 -19.58
C GLU A 231 -10.57 -36.84 -20.14
N ASN A 232 -11.14 -35.69 -19.81
CA ASN A 232 -12.42 -35.24 -20.36
C ASN A 232 -12.35 -35.13 -21.90
N ILE A 233 -11.26 -34.56 -22.42
CA ILE A 233 -11.00 -34.47 -23.87
C ILE A 233 -10.89 -35.85 -24.53
N ARG A 234 -10.27 -36.81 -23.84
CA ARG A 234 -10.18 -38.20 -24.33
C ARG A 234 -11.51 -38.92 -24.31
N GLN A 235 -12.33 -38.67 -23.30
CA GLN A 235 -13.59 -39.35 -23.09
C GLN A 235 -14.69 -38.84 -24.03
N TYR A 236 -14.69 -37.55 -24.35
CA TYR A 236 -15.69 -36.89 -25.20
C TYR A 236 -15.06 -36.12 -26.37
N PRO A 237 -14.26 -36.77 -27.23
CA PRO A 237 -13.51 -36.10 -28.29
C PRO A 237 -14.42 -35.32 -29.25
N GLU A 238 -15.68 -35.70 -29.39
CA GLU A 238 -16.68 -35.02 -30.22
C GLU A 238 -17.14 -33.67 -29.68
N TRP A 239 -16.92 -33.37 -28.40
CA TRP A 239 -17.24 -32.07 -27.80
C TRP A 239 -16.12 -31.04 -27.96
N HIS A 240 -14.95 -31.48 -28.41
CA HIS A 240 -13.75 -30.66 -28.53
C HIS A 240 -13.37 -30.45 -30.00
N VAL A 241 -13.18 -29.18 -30.39
CA VAL A 241 -12.83 -28.83 -31.77
C VAL A 241 -11.32 -28.98 -31.99
N LEU A 242 -10.86 -30.24 -32.08
CA LEU A 242 -9.46 -30.60 -32.33
C LEU A 242 -8.97 -30.15 -33.73
N GLU A 243 -9.88 -29.71 -34.60
CA GLU A 243 -9.59 -29.18 -35.94
C GLU A 243 -8.65 -27.96 -35.90
N TYR A 244 -8.69 -27.15 -34.84
CA TYR A 244 -7.81 -25.99 -34.69
C TYR A 244 -6.38 -26.34 -34.26
N ALA A 245 -6.14 -27.54 -33.71
CA ALA A 245 -4.83 -27.94 -33.23
C ALA A 245 -3.77 -28.03 -34.35
N ASN A 246 -4.21 -28.26 -35.59
CA ASN A 246 -3.33 -28.33 -36.76
C ASN A 246 -3.05 -26.96 -37.42
N ARG A 247 -3.69 -25.87 -36.98
CA ARG A 247 -3.45 -24.53 -37.50
C ARG A 247 -2.33 -23.83 -36.72
N THR A 248 -1.23 -23.52 -37.41
CA THR A 248 -0.03 -22.90 -36.81
C THR A 248 0.02 -21.37 -36.95
N ASP A 249 -0.91 -20.79 -37.68
CA ASP A 249 -1.07 -19.34 -37.85
C ASP A 249 -1.55 -18.68 -36.55
N TYR A 250 -1.40 -17.35 -36.46
CA TYR A 250 -1.79 -16.59 -35.26
C TYR A 250 -3.27 -16.83 -34.88
N THR A 251 -4.16 -16.83 -35.88
CA THR A 251 -5.59 -17.08 -35.70
C THR A 251 -5.85 -18.48 -35.17
N GLY A 252 -5.21 -19.51 -35.74
CA GLY A 252 -5.28 -20.88 -35.26
C GLY A 252 -4.82 -21.04 -33.81
N ARG A 253 -3.70 -20.41 -33.43
CA ARG A 253 -3.22 -20.40 -32.03
C ARG A 253 -4.20 -19.72 -31.08
N MET A 254 -4.81 -18.62 -31.51
CA MET A 254 -5.76 -17.88 -30.68
C MET A 254 -7.06 -18.66 -30.47
N LEU A 255 -7.56 -19.34 -31.51
CA LEU A 255 -8.72 -20.23 -31.43
C LEU A 255 -8.42 -21.46 -30.57
N CYS A 256 -7.28 -22.12 -30.77
CA CYS A 256 -6.82 -23.25 -29.96
C CYS A 256 -6.71 -22.87 -28.47
N PHE A 257 -6.15 -21.70 -28.17
CA PHE A 257 -6.10 -21.18 -26.80
C PHE A 257 -7.51 -20.92 -26.24
N GLY A 258 -8.41 -20.35 -27.05
CA GLY A 258 -9.80 -20.14 -26.67
C GLY A 258 -10.52 -21.42 -26.30
N GLU A 259 -10.45 -22.46 -27.14
CA GLU A 259 -11.03 -23.79 -26.89
C GLU A 259 -10.42 -24.42 -25.63
N TRP A 260 -9.09 -24.37 -25.46
CA TRP A 260 -8.44 -24.88 -24.27
C TRP A 260 -8.94 -24.20 -22.98
N VAL A 261 -9.18 -22.89 -23.01
CA VAL A 261 -9.77 -22.17 -21.88
C VAL A 261 -11.19 -22.64 -21.60
N LEU A 262 -12.01 -22.87 -22.63
CA LEU A 262 -13.37 -23.40 -22.47
C LEU A 262 -13.36 -24.80 -21.86
N ASP A 263 -12.46 -25.67 -22.30
CA ASP A 263 -12.30 -27.03 -21.76
C ASP A 263 -11.88 -27.04 -20.29
N VAL A 264 -10.96 -26.15 -19.93
CA VAL A 264 -10.56 -25.91 -18.53
C VAL A 264 -11.76 -25.43 -17.70
N LEU A 265 -12.54 -24.48 -18.20
CA LEU A 265 -13.72 -23.96 -17.49
C LEU A 265 -14.83 -25.01 -17.34
N ALA A 266 -15.12 -25.76 -18.40
CA ALA A 266 -16.11 -26.83 -18.40
C ALA A 266 -15.72 -27.95 -17.43
N THR A 267 -14.46 -28.38 -17.48
CA THR A 267 -13.93 -29.41 -16.58
C THR A 267 -13.89 -28.95 -15.14
N ALA A 268 -13.47 -27.70 -14.89
CA ALA A 268 -13.53 -27.11 -13.56
C ALA A 268 -14.96 -27.06 -13.02
N PHE A 269 -15.94 -26.74 -13.88
CA PHE A 269 -17.35 -26.76 -13.52
C PHE A 269 -17.80 -28.16 -13.09
N MET A 270 -17.43 -29.20 -13.85
CA MET A 270 -17.81 -30.59 -13.60
C MET A 270 -17.17 -31.22 -12.35
N LEU A 271 -15.90 -30.91 -12.05
CA LEU A 271 -15.18 -31.50 -10.92
C LEU A 271 -15.49 -30.85 -9.57
N GLY A 272 -15.76 -29.56 -9.56
CA GLY A 272 -15.89 -28.82 -8.31
C GLY A 272 -16.41 -27.40 -8.45
N GLY A 273 -16.85 -26.97 -9.63
CA GLY A 273 -17.43 -25.66 -9.85
C GLY A 273 -16.54 -24.51 -9.39
N VAL A 274 -17.16 -23.66 -8.56
CA VAL A 274 -16.54 -22.50 -7.93
C VAL A 274 -15.37 -22.89 -7.02
N SER A 275 -15.41 -24.08 -6.40
CA SER A 275 -14.43 -24.49 -5.39
C SER A 275 -13.02 -24.68 -5.94
N LEU A 276 -12.88 -25.28 -7.13
CA LEU A 276 -11.57 -25.55 -7.73
C LEU A 276 -11.22 -24.50 -8.79
N GLY A 277 -12.10 -24.32 -9.80
CA GLY A 277 -11.87 -23.37 -10.87
C GLY A 277 -12.01 -21.92 -10.43
N GLY A 278 -13.08 -21.60 -9.70
CA GLY A 278 -13.36 -20.24 -9.23
C GLY A 278 -12.31 -19.72 -8.27
N VAL A 279 -11.98 -20.50 -7.23
CA VAL A 279 -10.93 -20.12 -6.26
C VAL A 279 -9.55 -20.08 -6.91
N GLY A 280 -9.20 -21.05 -7.76
CA GLY A 280 -7.92 -21.06 -8.47
C GLY A 280 -7.74 -19.87 -9.40
N PHE A 281 -8.80 -19.50 -10.13
CA PHE A 281 -8.79 -18.32 -11.00
C PHE A 281 -8.74 -17.01 -10.20
N LEU A 282 -9.49 -16.91 -9.10
CA LEU A 282 -9.40 -15.77 -8.19
C LEU A 282 -7.98 -15.62 -7.64
N ALA A 283 -7.34 -16.71 -7.23
CA ALA A 283 -5.97 -16.71 -6.76
C ALA A 283 -4.99 -16.22 -7.84
N PHE A 284 -5.14 -16.70 -9.08
CA PHE A 284 -4.34 -16.24 -10.22
C PHE A 284 -4.51 -14.74 -10.48
N LEU A 285 -5.75 -14.24 -10.55
CA LEU A 285 -6.03 -12.83 -10.84
C LEU A 285 -5.57 -11.89 -9.72
N THR A 286 -5.59 -12.35 -8.47
CA THR A 286 -5.24 -11.52 -7.30
C THR A 286 -3.76 -11.61 -6.92
N ALA A 287 -3.03 -12.67 -7.31
CA ALA A 287 -1.61 -12.84 -7.01
C ALA A 287 -0.71 -11.64 -7.39
N PRO A 288 -0.92 -10.93 -8.53
CA PRO A 288 -0.11 -9.77 -8.88
C PRO A 288 -0.23 -8.60 -7.91
N LEU A 289 -1.35 -8.46 -7.18
CA LEU A 289 -1.60 -7.32 -6.31
C LEU A 289 -0.64 -7.25 -5.11
N PRO A 290 -0.56 -8.26 -4.21
CA PRO A 290 0.40 -8.24 -3.12
C PRO A 290 1.85 -8.33 -3.62
N ALA A 291 2.10 -8.97 -4.77
CA ALA A 291 3.43 -9.03 -5.36
C ALA A 291 3.91 -7.65 -5.84
N GLY A 292 3.06 -6.90 -6.55
CA GLY A 292 3.37 -5.54 -6.98
C GLY A 292 3.54 -4.58 -5.79
N LEU A 293 2.71 -4.73 -4.75
CA LEU A 293 2.88 -3.97 -3.51
C LEU A 293 4.21 -4.31 -2.83
N LEU A 294 4.58 -5.58 -2.75
CA LEU A 294 5.88 -6.01 -2.22
C LEU A 294 7.04 -5.39 -3.03
N SER A 295 6.97 -5.42 -4.36
CA SER A 295 7.98 -4.81 -5.23
C SER A 295 8.12 -3.31 -5.00
N TYR A 296 7.01 -2.61 -4.78
CA TYR A 296 7.04 -1.18 -4.45
C TYR A 296 7.72 -0.94 -3.09
N HIS A 297 7.40 -1.73 -2.07
CA HIS A 297 8.06 -1.61 -0.77
C HIS A 297 9.55 -1.98 -0.83
N VAL A 298 9.95 -2.94 -1.67
CA VAL A 298 11.36 -3.23 -1.97
C VAL A 298 12.05 -2.00 -2.58
N TYR A 299 11.41 -1.31 -3.53
CA TYR A 299 11.93 -0.05 -4.07
C TYR A 299 12.08 1.03 -2.99
N LEU A 300 11.12 1.17 -2.07
CA LEU A 300 11.21 2.14 -0.99
C LEU A 300 12.39 1.87 -0.05
N ILE A 301 12.66 0.59 0.24
CA ILE A 301 13.84 0.17 1.02
C ILE A 301 15.11 0.51 0.27
N TRP A 302 15.17 0.21 -1.03
CA TRP A 302 16.30 0.58 -1.87
C TRP A 302 16.57 2.09 -1.84
N ALA A 303 15.53 2.91 -1.90
CA ALA A 303 15.64 4.36 -1.86
C ALA A 303 15.72 4.98 -0.45
N GLY A 304 15.76 4.17 0.61
CA GLY A 304 15.92 4.64 2.00
C GLY A 304 14.71 5.38 2.58
N MET A 305 13.52 5.23 2.00
CA MET A 305 12.32 6.01 2.38
C MET A 305 11.12 5.14 2.78
N THR A 306 10.16 5.74 3.49
CA THR A 306 8.84 5.16 3.75
C THR A 306 7.81 5.62 2.71
N THR A 307 6.63 4.99 2.66
CA THR A 307 5.49 5.46 1.83
C THR A 307 5.02 6.86 2.20
N ASN A 308 5.07 7.22 3.49
CA ASN A 308 4.76 8.57 3.94
C ASN A 308 5.81 9.59 3.47
N GLU A 309 7.08 9.20 3.39
CA GLU A 309 8.15 10.07 2.87
C GLU A 309 8.11 10.18 1.35
N SER A 310 7.83 9.08 0.63
CA SER A 310 7.71 9.11 -0.83
C SER A 310 6.61 10.06 -1.31
N GLY A 311 5.48 10.13 -0.60
CA GLY A 311 4.44 11.12 -0.84
C GLY A 311 4.93 12.56 -0.69
N LYS A 312 5.62 12.87 0.42
CA LYS A 312 6.19 14.21 0.66
C LYS A 312 7.25 14.60 -0.37
N TRP A 313 8.08 13.65 -0.81
CA TRP A 313 9.04 13.90 -1.89
C TRP A 313 8.33 14.17 -3.23
N GLY A 314 7.17 13.54 -3.45
CA GLY A 314 6.26 13.87 -4.56
C GLY A 314 5.83 15.33 -4.53
N ASP A 315 5.33 15.79 -3.38
CA ASP A 315 4.92 17.19 -3.19
C ASP A 315 6.09 18.16 -3.46
N TRP A 316 7.27 17.89 -2.89
CA TRP A 316 8.47 18.69 -3.16
C TRP A 316 8.86 18.73 -4.63
N LYS A 317 8.67 17.64 -5.37
CA LYS A 317 8.97 17.59 -6.81
C LYS A 317 8.04 18.52 -7.60
N GLU A 318 6.78 18.61 -7.21
CA GLU A 318 5.81 19.54 -7.81
C GLU A 318 6.20 20.98 -7.48
N ASP A 319 6.48 21.28 -6.21
CA ASP A 319 6.91 22.61 -5.76
C ASP A 319 8.22 23.07 -6.44
N MET A 320 9.17 22.15 -6.69
CA MET A 320 10.40 22.41 -7.43
C MET A 320 10.12 22.75 -8.89
N ALA A 321 9.17 22.05 -9.52
CA ALA A 321 8.78 22.33 -10.90
C ALA A 321 8.12 23.70 -11.04
N ASP A 322 7.38 24.13 -10.01
CA ASP A 322 6.81 25.49 -9.90
C ASP A 322 7.86 26.55 -9.50
N GLY A 323 9.10 26.13 -9.25
CA GLY A 323 10.21 26.99 -8.89
C GLY A 323 10.09 27.56 -7.48
N LEU A 324 9.34 26.96 -6.55
CA LEU A 324 9.12 27.53 -5.22
C LEU A 324 10.21 27.15 -4.20
N CYS A 325 11.07 26.20 -4.55
CA CYS A 325 12.02 25.58 -3.62
C CYS A 325 13.42 26.19 -3.68
N PHE A 326 14.00 26.41 -2.50
CA PHE A 326 15.36 26.89 -2.32
C PHE A 326 16.12 26.01 -1.32
N ILE A 327 17.40 25.79 -1.59
CA ILE A 327 18.29 24.98 -0.77
C ILE A 327 19.54 25.79 -0.43
N THR A 328 20.08 25.57 0.76
CA THR A 328 21.39 26.07 1.18
C THR A 328 22.18 24.94 1.83
N ASP A 329 23.49 24.99 1.69
CA ASP A 329 24.40 24.14 2.46
C ASP A 329 24.75 24.84 3.79
N PHE A 330 25.00 24.08 4.85
CA PHE A 330 25.40 24.61 6.16
C PHE A 330 26.37 23.65 6.87
N ASP A 331 27.28 24.19 7.70
CA ASP A 331 28.20 23.34 8.45
C ASP A 331 27.48 22.66 9.62
N THR A 332 27.48 21.33 9.58
CA THR A 332 26.94 20.47 10.63
C THR A 332 27.68 20.58 11.97
N ARG A 333 28.87 21.19 12.01
CA ARG A 333 29.75 21.28 13.20
C ARG A 333 29.36 22.37 14.21
N ASP A 334 28.74 23.46 13.76
CA ASP A 334 28.64 24.69 14.58
C ASP A 334 27.22 25.07 15.06
N SER A 335 26.15 24.40 14.61
CA SER A 335 24.78 24.86 14.90
C SER A 335 23.78 23.74 15.21
N TRP A 336 24.05 22.97 16.27
CA TRP A 336 23.02 22.10 16.86
C TRP A 336 22.81 22.38 18.34
N SER A 337 22.00 23.39 18.64
CA SER A 337 21.17 23.39 19.84
C SER A 337 19.86 22.67 19.51
N TYR A 338 19.77 21.39 19.90
CA TYR A 338 18.47 20.75 19.99
C TYR A 338 17.63 21.54 21.01
N PRO A 339 16.32 21.61 20.81
CA PRO A 339 15.51 22.48 21.63
C PRO A 339 15.46 21.96 23.06
N SER A 340 15.69 22.85 24.00
CA SER A 340 15.49 22.59 25.41
C SER A 340 14.01 22.27 25.65
N LEU A 341 13.71 21.00 25.88
CA LEU A 341 12.45 20.58 26.49
C LEU A 341 12.56 20.96 27.97
N ASP A 342 11.95 22.08 28.35
CA ASP A 342 12.24 22.68 29.64
C ASP A 342 11.66 21.88 30.83
N ASN A 343 12.42 21.90 31.92
CA ASN A 343 12.06 21.75 33.32
C ASN A 343 11.70 20.42 34.00
N ASN A 344 12.06 19.19 33.54
CA ASN A 344 12.20 18.15 34.60
C ASN A 344 13.10 16.92 34.44
N HIS A 345 13.61 16.50 33.30
CA HIS A 345 14.53 15.34 33.30
C HIS A 345 15.63 15.50 32.25
N TYR A 346 16.80 15.86 32.77
CA TYR A 346 18.02 16.25 32.08
C TYR A 346 18.80 15.00 31.63
N HIS A 347 19.23 14.94 30.37
CA HIS A 347 20.49 14.28 30.04
C HIS A 347 21.13 14.97 28.81
N PRO A 348 22.30 15.61 28.97
CA PRO A 348 23.03 16.28 27.88
C PRO A 348 23.60 15.30 26.83
N ASP A 349 23.60 13.99 27.12
CA ASP A 349 24.30 12.99 26.30
C ASP A 349 23.42 12.28 25.25
N VAL A 350 22.11 12.51 25.27
CA VAL A 350 21.14 11.90 24.32
C VAL A 350 21.38 12.37 22.87
N TRP A 351 22.03 13.52 22.70
CA TRP A 351 22.00 14.33 21.48
C TRP A 351 23.19 14.09 20.53
N LYS A 352 24.12 13.20 20.92
CA LYS A 352 25.09 12.61 19.99
C LYS A 352 24.34 11.54 19.19
N ALA A 353 23.84 11.91 18.00
CA ALA A 353 23.07 11.08 17.05
C ALA A 353 23.29 9.56 17.25
N GLY A 354 22.22 8.83 17.54
CA GLY A 354 22.26 7.41 17.82
C GLY A 354 22.74 6.63 16.60
N GLY A 355 24.05 6.42 16.50
CA GLY A 355 24.71 5.52 15.54
C GLY A 355 24.47 5.77 14.05
N TRP A 356 23.60 6.71 13.63
CA TRP A 356 23.28 6.93 12.22
C TRP A 356 24.47 7.55 11.48
N PRO A 357 24.93 6.97 10.38
CA PRO A 357 26.23 7.32 9.78
C PRO A 357 26.20 8.61 8.94
N LYS A 358 25.02 9.07 8.51
CA LYS A 358 24.85 10.30 7.70
C LYS A 358 24.23 11.43 8.51
N ARG A 359 24.54 12.68 8.16
CA ARG A 359 23.92 13.88 8.74
C ARG A 359 23.56 14.84 7.62
N SER A 360 22.54 15.66 7.84
CA SER A 360 22.14 16.66 6.84
C SER A 360 23.09 17.84 6.88
N GLY A 361 23.73 18.14 5.75
CA GLY A 361 24.43 19.40 5.50
C GLY A 361 23.63 20.38 4.64
N GLN A 362 22.34 20.12 4.43
CA GLN A 362 21.49 20.85 3.51
C GLN A 362 20.17 21.24 4.15
N PHE A 363 19.77 22.50 4.02
CA PHE A 363 18.47 23.00 4.49
C PHE A 363 17.59 23.34 3.30
N LEU A 364 16.37 22.80 3.25
CA LEU A 364 15.42 23.04 2.17
C LEU A 364 14.24 23.88 2.66
N VAL A 365 13.88 24.92 1.92
CA VAL A 365 12.74 25.80 2.21
C VAL A 365 11.84 26.00 1.00
N LEU A 366 10.57 26.23 1.29
CA LEU A 366 9.55 26.62 0.33
C LEU A 366 9.25 28.11 0.48
N THR A 367 9.16 28.82 -0.65
CA THR A 367 8.78 30.24 -0.71
C THR A 367 7.41 30.36 -1.39
N GLY A 368 6.51 31.18 -0.85
CA GLY A 368 5.15 31.30 -1.37
C GLY A 368 5.04 32.09 -2.68
N ASP A 369 6.07 32.87 -3.02
CA ASP A 369 6.12 33.78 -4.17
C ASP A 369 7.20 33.39 -5.21
N GLY A 370 7.92 32.29 -4.96
CA GLY A 370 9.06 31.87 -5.77
C GLY A 370 10.23 32.86 -5.76
N GLN A 371 10.25 33.84 -4.86
CA GLN A 371 11.37 34.77 -4.71
C GLN A 371 12.39 34.21 -3.72
N HIS A 372 13.61 34.75 -3.77
CA HIS A 372 14.67 34.37 -2.83
C HIS A 372 14.19 34.50 -1.37
N PRO A 373 14.52 33.56 -0.46
CA PRO A 373 14.13 33.66 0.94
C PRO A 373 14.69 34.94 1.57
N ARG A 374 13.82 35.82 2.11
CA ARG A 374 14.20 37.09 2.77
C ARG A 374 13.78 37.13 4.24
N ASN A 375 12.57 36.65 4.55
CA ASN A 375 11.98 36.68 5.89
C ASN A 375 11.96 35.28 6.51
N LEU A 376 13.13 34.65 6.65
CA LEU A 376 13.26 33.36 7.31
C LEU A 376 12.93 33.46 8.80
N GLN A 377 12.30 32.41 9.34
CA GLN A 377 12.07 32.29 10.79
C GLN A 377 13.41 32.27 11.54
N GLN A 378 13.43 32.80 12.76
CA GLN A 378 14.66 32.84 13.56
C GLN A 378 15.28 31.46 13.75
N SER A 379 14.44 30.44 13.97
CA SER A 379 14.86 29.03 14.07
C SER A 379 15.60 28.49 12.85
N ILE A 380 15.40 29.06 11.67
CA ILE A 380 16.13 28.69 10.45
C ILE A 380 17.46 29.45 10.43
N LYS A 381 17.43 30.77 10.69
CA LYS A 381 18.62 31.62 10.75
C LYS A 381 19.64 31.13 11.78
N ASP A 382 19.18 30.62 12.92
CA ASP A 382 20.02 30.06 13.98
C ASP A 382 20.81 28.82 13.49
N VAL A 383 20.30 28.11 12.48
CA VAL A 383 20.94 26.91 11.91
C VAL A 383 21.84 27.26 10.73
N VAL A 384 21.35 28.05 9.78
CA VAL A 384 22.04 28.31 8.50
C VAL A 384 22.86 29.60 8.49
N GLY A 385 22.70 30.48 9.48
CA GLY A 385 23.35 31.79 9.52
C GLY A 385 23.06 32.62 8.27
N ASP A 386 24.11 33.19 7.69
CA ASP A 386 24.08 34.01 6.46
C ASP A 386 24.37 33.19 5.19
N ALA A 387 24.07 31.88 5.19
CA ALA A 387 24.36 31.01 4.05
C ALA A 387 23.58 31.41 2.78
N GLU A 388 24.24 31.21 1.63
CA GLU A 388 23.68 31.55 0.31
C GLU A 388 22.64 30.52 -0.15
N TRP A 389 21.48 31.03 -0.57
CA TRP A 389 20.40 30.17 -1.07
C TRP A 389 20.46 30.06 -2.58
N ARG A 390 20.33 28.82 -3.07
CA ARG A 390 20.13 28.52 -4.48
C ARG A 390 18.78 27.89 -4.72
N ARG A 391 18.15 28.21 -5.85
CA ARG A 391 16.91 27.56 -6.26
C ARG A 391 17.21 26.11 -6.66
N VAL A 392 16.32 25.19 -6.30
CA VAL A 392 16.44 23.77 -6.65
C VAL A 392 15.30 23.34 -7.56
N TRP A 393 15.65 22.63 -8.64
CA TRP A 393 14.69 22.21 -9.68
C TRP A 393 14.50 20.70 -9.71
N ASN A 394 15.41 19.94 -9.09
CA ASN A 394 15.38 18.50 -9.14
C ASN A 394 15.71 17.87 -7.78
N LEU A 395 14.95 16.82 -7.42
CA LEU A 395 15.20 16.02 -6.23
C LEU A 395 16.61 15.40 -6.19
N LYS A 396 17.26 15.17 -7.33
CA LYS A 396 18.64 14.67 -7.39
C LYS A 396 19.65 15.60 -6.72
N GLU A 397 19.33 16.87 -6.58
CA GLU A 397 20.19 17.87 -5.90
C GLU A 397 20.00 17.87 -4.37
N VAL A 398 18.98 17.15 -3.88
CA VAL A 398 18.63 17.08 -2.46
C VAL A 398 19.10 15.74 -1.90
N GLU A 399 19.97 15.80 -0.90
CA GLU A 399 20.45 14.61 -0.21
C GLU A 399 19.34 13.95 0.63
N ASN A 400 19.14 12.63 0.44
CA ASN A 400 18.37 11.80 1.37
C ASN A 400 19.32 11.18 2.41
N VAL A 401 19.40 11.80 3.59
CA VAL A 401 20.25 11.32 4.69
C VAL A 401 19.85 9.95 5.24
N TYR A 402 18.64 9.48 4.91
CA TYR A 402 18.14 8.17 5.33
C TYR A 402 18.46 7.06 4.33
N ASP A 403 19.01 7.39 3.15
CA ASP A 403 19.49 6.40 2.20
C ASP A 403 20.95 6.05 2.49
N LEU A 404 21.18 4.86 3.04
CA LEU A 404 22.50 4.28 3.33
C LEU A 404 22.95 3.30 2.23
N GLY A 405 22.17 3.14 1.17
CA GLY A 405 22.32 2.07 0.19
C GLY A 405 21.57 0.80 0.58
N TRP A 406 21.28 -0.04 -0.42
CA TRP A 406 20.40 -1.22 -0.33
C TRP A 406 20.61 -2.08 0.92
N TRP A 407 21.84 -2.52 1.18
CA TRP A 407 22.14 -3.48 2.25
C TRP A 407 21.95 -2.87 3.64
N GLU A 408 22.39 -1.64 3.86
CA GLU A 408 22.26 -0.97 5.15
C GLU A 408 20.81 -0.53 5.40
N ASN A 409 20.08 -0.09 4.37
CA ASN A 409 18.65 0.20 4.48
C ASN A 409 17.84 -1.05 4.85
N ALA A 410 18.16 -2.19 4.23
CA ALA A 410 17.53 -3.47 4.53
C ALA A 410 17.88 -3.96 5.94
N LYS A 411 19.14 -3.81 6.36
CA LYS A 411 19.60 -4.16 7.71
C LYS A 411 18.87 -3.34 8.77
N ASP A 412 18.84 -2.01 8.62
CA ASP A 412 18.11 -1.11 9.54
C ASP A 412 16.65 -1.57 9.71
N LEU A 413 15.97 -1.89 8.61
CA LEU A 413 14.59 -2.36 8.64
C LEU A 413 14.40 -3.70 9.36
N LEU A 414 15.33 -4.64 9.19
CA LEU A 414 15.21 -5.97 9.79
C LEU A 414 15.55 -5.95 11.28
N THR A 415 16.47 -5.07 11.70
CA THR A 415 16.92 -4.94 13.09
C THR A 415 16.03 -4.02 13.93
N ASN A 416 15.44 -2.98 13.33
CA ASN A 416 14.65 -1.95 14.00
C ASN A 416 13.16 -2.02 13.71
#